data_AF-A0A925V986-F1
#
_entry.id   AF-A0A925V986-F1
#
_cell.length_a   1.000
_cell.length_b   1.000
_cell.length_c   1.000
_cell.angle_alpha   90.00
_cell.angle_beta   90.00
_cell.angle_gamma   90.00
#
_symmetry.space_group_name_H-M   'P 1'
#
loop_
_entity.id
_entity.type
_entity.pdbx_description
1 polymer ?
#
loop_
_entity_poly.entity_id
_entity_poly.type
_entity_poly.pdbx_seq_one_letter_code
_entity_poly.pdbx_strand_id
1 'polypeptide(L)'
;PDAPCHVEGSGVSGIDNCALGSVCFEVDPKTNDGVCRALCVSPSEPCGGDQSCVAYVPGILELCVQGCDPLAPDCAAGTCAPAADGFTCVPGGAQALGDPCTQPSDCAGGSLCVSGDLLPACDAVGCCAAACNVEAPDVCDALLSCEAWDSNASPPWDHVGVCIEL
;
A
#
# COMPACT_ATOMS: atom_id res chain seq x y z
N PRO A 1 -4.95 -8.83 16.98
CA PRO A 1 -4.80 -7.96 15.81
C PRO A 1 -5.48 -6.60 16.04
N ASP A 2 -4.88 -5.54 15.52
CA ASP A 2 -5.38 -4.16 15.43
C ASP A 2 -5.61 -3.44 16.78
N ALA A 3 -5.12 -4.01 17.87
CA ALA A 3 -5.04 -3.37 19.18
C ALA A 3 -3.74 -2.56 19.30
N PRO A 4 -3.72 -1.44 20.06
CA PRO A 4 -2.49 -0.74 20.40
C PRO A 4 -1.50 -1.68 21.12
N CYS A 5 -0.22 -1.53 20.84
CA CYS A 5 0.85 -2.32 21.45
C CYS A 5 2.04 -1.46 21.86
N HIS A 6 2.93 -2.05 22.64
CA HIS A 6 4.18 -1.44 23.07
C HIS A 6 5.32 -2.47 22.97
N VAL A 7 6.47 -2.05 22.46
CA VAL A 7 7.70 -2.87 22.41
C VAL A 7 8.65 -2.55 23.55
N GLU A 8 9.35 -3.56 24.05
CA GLU A 8 10.42 -3.34 25.02
C GLU A 8 11.74 -3.01 24.31
N GLY A 9 12.37 -1.90 24.71
CA GLY A 9 13.70 -1.51 24.25
C GLY A 9 13.72 -0.86 22.86
N SER A 10 13.32 -1.59 21.81
CA SER A 10 13.28 -1.09 20.43
C SER A 10 12.23 -1.81 19.57
N GLY A 11 11.82 -1.17 18.47
CA GLY A 11 10.88 -1.73 17.48
C GLY A 11 11.32 -3.03 16.79
N VAL A 12 12.55 -3.49 17.04
CA VAL A 12 13.11 -4.73 16.47
C VAL A 12 13.57 -5.71 17.54
N SER A 13 13.20 -5.48 18.81
CA SER A 13 13.56 -6.39 19.91
C SER A 13 12.85 -7.74 19.85
N GLY A 14 11.68 -7.78 19.20
CA GLY A 14 10.79 -8.95 19.18
C GLY A 14 10.07 -9.20 20.51
N ILE A 15 10.12 -8.24 21.44
CA ILE A 15 9.44 -8.32 22.74
C ILE A 15 8.34 -7.27 22.76
N ASP A 16 7.09 -7.72 22.74
CA ASP A 16 5.92 -6.86 22.76
C ASP A 16 4.78 -7.45 23.61
N ASN A 17 3.71 -6.68 23.77
CA ASN A 17 2.50 -7.08 24.49
C ASN A 17 1.38 -7.64 23.57
N CYS A 18 1.70 -8.01 22.33
CA CYS A 18 0.74 -8.62 21.42
C CYS A 18 0.46 -10.08 21.79
N ALA A 19 -0.72 -10.56 21.38
CA ALA A 19 -1.05 -11.97 21.53
C ALA A 19 -0.14 -12.84 20.64
N LEU A 20 0.05 -14.12 21.04
CA LEU A 20 0.80 -15.09 20.25
C LEU A 20 0.28 -15.15 18.80
N GLY A 21 1.19 -15.15 17.83
CA GLY A 21 0.84 -15.08 16.40
C GLY A 21 0.61 -13.66 15.90
N SER A 22 0.97 -12.64 16.68
CA SER A 22 1.01 -11.24 16.25
C SER A 22 2.34 -10.61 16.67
N VAL A 23 2.67 -9.48 16.05
CA VAL A 23 3.84 -8.67 16.39
C VAL A 23 3.44 -7.19 16.42
N CYS A 24 4.09 -6.42 17.27
CA CYS A 24 3.92 -4.98 17.31
C CYS A 24 4.59 -4.34 16.09
N PHE A 25 3.80 -3.70 15.24
CA PHE A 25 4.23 -3.12 13.97
C PHE A 25 3.94 -1.61 13.94
N GLU A 26 4.53 -0.90 12.97
CA GLU A 26 4.39 0.56 12.83
C GLU A 26 4.83 1.32 14.11
N VAL A 27 5.87 0.81 14.76
CA VAL A 27 6.34 1.30 16.06
C VAL A 27 6.92 2.70 15.94
N ASP A 28 6.38 3.64 16.71
CA ASP A 28 6.98 4.98 16.88
C ASP A 28 8.30 4.83 17.67
N PRO A 29 9.46 5.22 17.08
CA PRO A 29 10.75 5.02 17.71
C PRO A 29 11.00 5.89 18.95
N LYS A 30 10.14 6.89 19.22
CA LYS A 30 10.21 7.75 20.41
C LYS A 30 9.37 7.21 21.56
N THR A 31 8.20 6.65 21.27
CA THR A 31 7.29 6.15 22.31
C THR A 31 7.33 4.65 22.50
N ASN A 32 7.89 3.90 21.53
CA ASN A 32 7.82 2.45 21.42
C ASN A 32 6.39 1.89 21.32
N ASP A 33 5.42 2.72 20.94
CA ASP A 33 4.04 2.28 20.72
C ASP A 33 3.80 1.95 19.25
N GLY A 34 2.90 1.01 18.98
CA GLY A 34 2.50 0.63 17.64
C GLY A 34 1.13 -0.05 17.60
N VAL A 35 0.91 -0.89 16.59
CA VAL A 35 -0.33 -1.68 16.44
C VAL A 35 0.01 -3.17 16.25
N CYS A 36 -0.69 -4.05 16.96
CA CYS A 36 -0.51 -5.50 16.80
C CYS A 36 -1.00 -5.96 15.43
N ARG A 37 -0.11 -6.46 14.58
CA ARG A 37 -0.47 -7.10 13.31
C ARG A 37 -0.32 -8.61 13.41
N ALA A 38 -1.28 -9.35 12.85
CA ALA A 38 -1.19 -10.80 12.83
C ALA A 38 -0.07 -11.24 11.86
N LEU A 39 0.70 -12.23 12.26
CA LEU A 39 1.67 -12.89 11.40
C LEU A 39 0.92 -13.83 10.45
N CYS A 40 1.39 -13.93 9.21
CA CYS A 40 0.99 -14.99 8.27
C CYS A 40 2.25 -15.78 7.88
N VAL A 41 2.12 -17.10 7.73
CA VAL A 41 3.27 -18.00 7.51
C VAL A 41 3.32 -18.51 6.06
N SER A 42 2.23 -18.31 5.31
CA SER A 42 2.08 -18.61 3.88
C SER A 42 0.66 -18.23 3.43
N PRO A 43 0.36 -18.19 2.11
CA PRO A 43 -1.01 -18.11 1.61
C PRO A 43 -1.96 -19.20 2.15
N SER A 44 -1.45 -20.26 2.81
CA SER A 44 -2.23 -21.36 3.36
C SER A 44 -2.72 -21.17 4.80
N GLU A 45 -2.19 -20.18 5.53
CA GLU A 45 -2.85 -19.61 6.71
C GLU A 45 -3.42 -18.25 6.30
N PRO A 46 -4.63 -18.23 5.69
CA PRO A 46 -5.19 -17.02 5.15
C PRO A 46 -5.43 -16.02 6.28
N CYS A 47 -5.03 -14.78 6.03
CA CYS A 47 -5.49 -13.66 6.81
C CYS A 47 -7.02 -13.65 6.84
N GLY A 48 -7.60 -13.29 7.98
CA GLY A 48 -9.06 -13.24 8.11
C GLY A 48 -9.65 -12.05 7.37
N GLY A 49 -10.86 -12.20 6.82
CA GLY A 49 -11.62 -11.08 6.25
C GLY A 49 -11.06 -10.59 4.91
N ASP A 50 -10.88 -9.29 4.80
CA ASP A 50 -10.38 -8.52 3.64
C ASP A 50 -8.88 -8.22 3.71
N GLN A 51 -8.16 -8.97 4.56
CA GLN A 51 -6.73 -8.80 4.75
C GLN A 51 -5.92 -9.67 3.78
N SER A 52 -4.80 -9.14 3.31
CA SER A 52 -3.82 -9.84 2.49
C SER A 52 -2.54 -10.08 3.28
N CYS A 53 -1.86 -11.19 2.99
CA CYS A 53 -0.56 -11.50 3.58
C CYS A 53 0.53 -10.74 2.82
N VAL A 54 1.15 -9.75 3.45
CA VAL A 54 2.19 -8.92 2.86
C VAL A 54 3.55 -9.30 3.41
N ALA A 55 4.46 -9.68 2.50
CA ALA A 55 5.84 -9.96 2.82
C ALA A 55 6.66 -8.66 2.88
N TYR A 56 6.75 -8.06 4.08
CA TYR A 56 7.63 -6.91 4.33
C TYR A 56 9.10 -7.31 4.26
N VAL A 57 9.42 -8.51 4.76
CA VAL A 57 10.72 -9.16 4.58
C VAL A 57 10.46 -10.62 4.23
N PRO A 58 10.60 -11.04 2.96
CA PRO A 58 10.25 -12.39 2.52
C PRO A 58 10.88 -13.48 3.40
N GLY A 59 10.05 -14.39 3.93
CA GLY A 59 10.49 -15.49 4.79
C GLY A 59 10.94 -15.07 6.21
N ILE A 60 10.79 -13.80 6.59
CA ILE A 60 11.16 -13.28 7.92
C ILE A 60 9.97 -12.57 8.57
N LEU A 61 9.35 -11.63 7.86
CA LEU A 61 8.25 -10.80 8.36
C LEU A 61 7.14 -10.71 7.31
N GLU A 62 6.11 -11.50 7.55
CA GLU A 62 4.91 -11.59 6.73
C GLU A 62 3.71 -11.28 7.63
N LEU A 63 2.96 -10.23 7.28
CA LEU A 63 1.90 -9.66 8.12
C LEU A 63 0.57 -9.64 7.37
N CYS A 64 -0.51 -9.88 8.11
CA CYS A 64 -1.85 -9.62 7.64
C CYS A 64 -2.12 -8.11 7.67
N VAL A 65 -2.35 -7.56 6.48
CA VAL A 65 -2.57 -6.14 6.25
C VAL A 65 -3.92 -5.96 5.59
N GLN A 66 -4.64 -4.91 5.99
CA GLN A 66 -5.93 -4.55 5.40
C GLN A 66 -5.77 -4.27 3.90
N GLY A 67 -6.58 -4.94 3.07
CA GLY A 67 -6.75 -4.59 1.67
C GLY A 67 -7.46 -3.25 1.51
N CYS A 68 -7.20 -2.53 0.43
CA CYS A 68 -7.80 -1.22 0.19
C CYS A 68 -8.10 -1.00 -1.28
N ASP A 69 -9.03 -0.11 -1.60
CA ASP A 69 -9.24 0.36 -2.96
C ASP A 69 -8.51 1.70 -3.15
N PRO A 70 -7.55 1.83 -4.08
CA PRO A 70 -6.82 3.07 -4.28
C PRO A 70 -7.71 4.23 -4.76
N LEU A 71 -8.90 3.95 -5.30
CA LEU A 71 -9.90 4.97 -5.69
C LEU A 71 -10.73 5.48 -4.52
N ALA A 72 -10.78 4.71 -3.43
CA ALA A 72 -11.46 5.05 -2.19
C ALA A 72 -10.63 4.56 -0.99
N PRO A 73 -9.42 5.13 -0.79
CA PRO A 73 -8.48 4.61 0.20
C PRO A 73 -9.03 4.83 1.62
N ASP A 74 -9.28 3.73 2.33
CA ASP A 74 -9.74 3.73 3.73
C ASP A 74 -8.66 3.13 4.64
N CYS A 75 -7.46 3.71 4.57
CA CYS A 75 -6.33 3.32 5.40
C CYS A 75 -6.29 4.18 6.67
N ALA A 76 -6.47 3.54 7.83
CA ALA A 76 -6.47 4.23 9.13
C ALA A 76 -5.16 5.01 9.39
N ALA A 77 -4.04 4.51 8.86
CA ALA A 77 -2.77 5.21 8.76
C ALA A 77 -2.04 4.76 7.47
N GLY A 78 -1.33 5.69 6.82
CA GLY A 78 -0.54 5.41 5.61
C GLY A 78 -1.30 5.64 4.30
N THR A 79 -0.99 4.83 3.28
CA THR A 79 -1.54 4.94 1.92
C THR A 79 -1.96 3.57 1.38
N CYS A 80 -2.82 3.57 0.36
CA CYS A 80 -3.20 2.36 -0.35
C CYS A 80 -2.24 2.12 -1.51
N ALA A 81 -1.35 1.14 -1.35
CA ALA A 81 -0.28 0.88 -2.32
C ALA A 81 -0.42 -0.50 -2.99
N PRO A 82 0.09 -0.67 -4.22
CA PRO A 82 0.17 -1.96 -4.88
C PRO A 82 0.93 -2.98 -4.02
N ALA A 83 0.40 -4.19 -3.98
CA ALA A 83 0.96 -5.38 -3.34
C ALA A 83 0.97 -6.55 -4.34
N ALA A 84 1.42 -7.73 -3.90
CA ALA A 84 1.51 -8.91 -4.78
C ALA A 84 0.17 -9.30 -5.43
N ASP A 85 -0.93 -9.19 -4.69
CA ASP A 85 -2.26 -9.64 -5.10
C ASP A 85 -3.32 -8.53 -4.97
N GLY A 86 -3.00 -7.31 -5.41
CA GLY A 86 -3.90 -6.16 -5.38
C GLY A 86 -3.32 -4.97 -4.65
N PHE A 87 -4.06 -4.42 -3.68
CA PHE A 87 -3.65 -3.23 -2.93
C PHE A 87 -3.84 -3.41 -1.42
N THR A 88 -2.91 -2.86 -0.64
CA THR A 88 -2.93 -2.96 0.83
C THR A 88 -2.54 -1.64 1.48
N CYS A 89 -3.06 -1.41 2.68
CA CYS A 89 -2.71 -0.25 3.50
C CYS A 89 -1.31 -0.39 4.08
N VAL A 90 -0.39 0.50 3.68
CA VAL A 90 1.00 0.47 4.14
C VAL A 90 1.44 1.84 4.63
N PRO A 91 2.41 1.91 5.55
CA PRO A 91 3.04 3.18 5.93
C PRO A 91 3.60 3.90 4.71
N GLY A 92 3.33 5.20 4.62
CA GLY A 92 3.80 6.01 3.49
C GLY A 92 2.81 7.11 3.13
N GLY A 93 2.82 7.50 1.87
CA GLY A 93 1.87 8.48 1.33
C GLY A 93 2.24 9.94 1.53
N ALA A 94 3.52 10.26 1.49
CA ALA A 94 4.01 11.62 1.69
C ALA A 94 4.11 12.44 0.40
N GLN A 95 4.25 11.79 -0.76
CA GLN A 95 4.45 12.44 -2.05
C GLN A 95 3.12 12.80 -2.70
N ALA A 96 3.00 14.02 -3.23
CA ALA A 96 1.83 14.49 -3.94
C ALA A 96 1.85 14.06 -5.42
N LEU A 97 0.76 14.32 -6.14
CA LEU A 97 0.70 14.08 -7.58
C LEU A 97 1.84 14.81 -8.32
N GLY A 98 2.52 14.08 -9.21
CA GLY A 98 3.67 14.57 -9.97
C GLY A 98 4.99 14.55 -9.19
N ASP A 99 4.98 14.35 -7.88
CA ASP A 99 6.22 14.26 -7.11
C ASP A 99 6.97 12.95 -7.42
N PRO A 100 8.32 12.96 -7.37
CA PRO A 100 9.11 11.77 -7.57
C PRO A 100 8.79 10.67 -6.55
N CYS A 101 8.75 9.43 -7.01
CA CYS A 101 8.58 8.25 -6.18
C CYS A 101 9.58 7.16 -6.58
N THR A 102 9.97 6.36 -5.60
CA THR A 102 10.87 5.21 -5.79
C THR A 102 10.32 3.94 -5.19
N GLN A 103 9.29 4.04 -4.36
CA GLN A 103 8.58 2.93 -3.74
C GLN A 103 7.07 3.03 -4.03
N PRO A 104 6.37 1.90 -4.15
CA PRO A 104 4.91 1.88 -4.34
C PRO A 104 4.13 2.64 -3.26
N SER A 105 4.68 2.73 -2.04
CA SER A 105 4.09 3.39 -0.88
C SER A 105 4.43 4.87 -0.72
N ASP A 106 5.25 5.45 -1.61
CA ASP A 106 5.66 6.86 -1.47
C ASP A 106 4.48 7.82 -1.70
N CYS A 107 3.57 7.46 -2.61
CA CYS A 107 2.50 8.30 -3.12
C CYS A 107 1.29 8.37 -2.18
N ALA A 108 0.75 9.58 -2.00
CA ALA A 108 -0.43 9.83 -1.17
C ALA A 108 -1.68 9.05 -1.66
N GLY A 109 -2.68 8.91 -0.78
CA GLY A 109 -3.92 8.20 -1.12
C GLY A 109 -4.58 8.75 -2.39
N GLY A 110 -5.08 7.87 -3.25
CA GLY A 110 -5.62 8.23 -4.57
C GLY A 110 -4.56 8.33 -5.67
N SER A 111 -3.31 8.00 -5.38
CA SER A 111 -2.21 8.03 -6.36
C SER A 111 -1.30 6.82 -6.28
N LEU A 112 -0.71 6.47 -7.42
CA LEU A 112 0.16 5.31 -7.60
C LEU A 112 1.51 5.75 -8.17
N CYS A 113 2.58 5.12 -7.69
CA CYS A 113 3.91 5.35 -8.25
C CYS A 113 4.03 4.65 -9.61
N VAL A 114 4.18 5.42 -10.68
CA VAL A 114 4.36 4.90 -12.05
C VAL A 114 5.70 5.31 -12.63
N SER A 115 6.11 4.62 -13.70
CA SER A 115 7.30 5.01 -14.45
C SER A 115 7.19 6.45 -14.93
N GLY A 116 8.26 7.23 -14.78
CA GLY A 116 8.31 8.62 -15.22
C GLY A 116 8.13 8.77 -16.72
N ASP A 117 8.52 7.75 -17.51
CA ASP A 117 8.34 7.72 -18.96
C ASP A 117 6.86 7.72 -19.40
N LEU A 118 5.94 7.44 -18.48
CA LEU A 118 4.49 7.43 -18.71
C LEU A 118 3.82 8.76 -18.35
N LEU A 119 4.59 9.77 -17.93
CA LEU A 119 4.09 11.06 -17.50
C LEU A 119 4.86 12.22 -18.14
N PRO A 120 4.19 13.23 -18.69
CA PRO A 120 4.83 14.32 -19.43
C PRO A 120 5.67 15.24 -18.55
N ALA A 121 5.34 15.30 -17.26
CA ALA A 121 5.93 16.22 -16.29
C ALA A 121 6.77 15.50 -15.22
N CYS A 122 7.21 14.27 -15.48
CA CYS A 122 8.05 13.52 -14.54
C CYS A 122 9.53 13.60 -14.92
N ASP A 123 10.31 14.35 -14.14
CA ASP A 123 11.77 14.46 -14.30
C ASP A 123 12.56 13.40 -13.50
N ALA A 124 11.90 12.31 -13.08
CA ALA A 124 12.45 11.26 -12.24
C ALA A 124 12.19 9.86 -12.84
N VAL A 125 12.76 8.82 -12.21
CA VAL A 125 12.53 7.43 -12.63
C VAL A 125 11.06 7.01 -12.45
N GLY A 126 10.39 7.56 -11.44
CA GLY A 126 8.96 7.41 -11.24
C GLY A 126 8.36 8.64 -10.59
N CYS A 127 7.08 8.88 -10.86
CA CYS A 127 6.30 9.93 -10.21
C CYS A 127 4.91 9.44 -9.84
N CYS A 128 4.29 10.11 -8.87
CA CYS A 128 2.94 9.79 -8.43
C CYS A 128 1.90 10.24 -9.47
N ALA A 129 1.18 9.28 -10.05
CA ALA A 129 0.06 9.51 -10.96
C ALA A 129 -1.27 9.28 -10.24
N ALA A 130 -2.32 9.97 -10.67
CA ALA A 130 -3.66 9.79 -10.11
C ALA A 130 -4.19 8.39 -10.47
N ALA A 131 -4.73 7.69 -9.47
CA ALA A 131 -5.53 6.49 -9.70
C ALA A 131 -6.88 6.90 -10.32
N CYS A 132 -7.39 6.10 -11.24
CA CYS A 132 -8.62 6.36 -11.96
C CYS A 132 -9.47 5.09 -12.09
N ASN A 133 -10.78 5.25 -12.32
CA ASN A 133 -11.64 4.11 -12.66
C ASN A 133 -11.68 3.97 -14.19
N VAL A 134 -11.20 2.84 -14.72
CA VAL A 134 -11.17 2.60 -16.19
C VAL A 134 -12.57 2.49 -16.81
N GLU A 135 -13.59 2.25 -16.00
CA GLU A 135 -14.99 2.19 -16.42
C GLU A 135 -15.67 3.57 -16.37
N ALA A 136 -15.02 4.58 -15.76
CA ALA A 136 -15.56 5.92 -15.63
C ALA A 136 -15.05 6.84 -16.76
N PRO A 137 -15.92 7.69 -17.33
CA PRO A 137 -15.51 8.62 -18.39
C PRO A 137 -14.62 9.76 -17.84
N ASP A 138 -13.52 10.05 -18.56
CA ASP A 138 -12.67 11.25 -18.48
C ASP A 138 -12.43 11.80 -17.06
N VAL A 139 -11.82 10.98 -16.21
CA VAL A 139 -11.38 11.37 -14.85
C VAL A 139 -9.94 11.89 -14.81
N CYS A 140 -9.18 11.70 -15.88
CA CYS A 140 -7.80 12.17 -16.00
C CYS A 140 -7.74 13.59 -16.58
N ASP A 141 -6.64 14.30 -16.29
CA ASP A 141 -6.37 15.59 -16.94
C ASP A 141 -6.33 15.43 -18.47
N ALA A 142 -6.68 16.48 -19.21
CA ALA A 142 -6.93 16.44 -20.66
C ALA A 142 -5.76 15.96 -21.56
N LEU A 143 -4.58 15.71 -20.99
CA LEU A 143 -3.41 15.17 -21.68
C LEU A 143 -3.15 13.68 -21.36
N LEU A 144 -3.86 13.12 -20.39
CA LEU A 144 -3.67 11.76 -19.87
C LEU A 144 -4.90 10.90 -20.16
N SER A 145 -4.69 9.60 -20.33
CA SER A 145 -5.75 8.61 -20.46
C SER A 145 -5.73 7.69 -19.24
N CYS A 146 -6.92 7.21 -18.84
CA CYS A 146 -7.04 6.25 -17.76
C CYS A 146 -6.77 4.85 -18.30
N GLU A 147 -5.58 4.33 -18.01
CA GLU A 147 -5.16 3.00 -18.45
C GLU A 147 -5.17 2.02 -17.27
N ALA A 148 -5.45 0.75 -17.55
CA ALA A 148 -5.45 -0.30 -16.53
C ALA A 148 -4.09 -0.33 -15.81
N TRP A 149 -4.12 -0.34 -14.47
CA TRP A 149 -2.89 -0.30 -13.66
C TRP A 149 -2.04 -1.56 -13.87
N ASP A 150 -2.69 -2.71 -14.03
CA ASP A 150 -2.11 -3.98 -14.44
C ASP A 150 -3.01 -4.59 -15.52
N SER A 151 -2.42 -4.94 -16.65
CA SER A 151 -3.06 -5.67 -17.74
C SER A 151 -3.66 -7.03 -17.34
N ASN A 152 -3.21 -7.61 -16.22
CA ASN A 152 -3.68 -8.87 -15.67
C ASN A 152 -4.54 -8.68 -14.42
N ALA A 153 -4.89 -7.43 -14.07
CA ALA A 153 -5.80 -7.16 -12.98
C ALA A 153 -7.09 -7.98 -13.18
N SER A 154 -7.53 -8.63 -12.12
CA SER A 154 -8.76 -9.41 -12.09
C SER A 154 -9.64 -8.90 -10.96
N PRO A 155 -10.96 -9.18 -10.98
CA PRO A 155 -11.84 -8.78 -9.89
C PRO A 155 -11.27 -9.17 -8.52
N PRO A 156 -11.28 -8.25 -7.53
CA PRO A 156 -12.00 -6.97 -7.52
C PRO A 156 -11.18 -5.75 -7.98
N TRP A 157 -10.08 -5.92 -8.71
CA TRP A 157 -9.11 -4.83 -9.02
C TRP A 157 -9.10 -4.40 -10.49
N ASP A 158 -9.95 -4.99 -11.32
CA ASP A 158 -10.03 -4.77 -12.76
C ASP A 158 -10.59 -3.40 -13.15
N HIS A 159 -11.25 -2.70 -12.22
CA HIS A 159 -11.70 -1.32 -12.38
C HIS A 159 -10.61 -0.27 -12.12
N VAL A 160 -9.50 -0.66 -11.50
CA VAL A 160 -8.43 0.28 -11.13
C VAL A 160 -7.59 0.61 -12.36
N GLY A 161 -7.31 1.89 -12.54
CA GLY A 161 -6.42 2.41 -13.56
C GLY A 161 -5.51 3.50 -13.01
N VAL A 162 -4.66 4.02 -13.88
CA VAL A 162 -3.77 5.14 -13.61
C VAL A 162 -3.76 6.11 -14.79
N CYS A 163 -3.73 7.41 -14.48
CA CYS A 163 -3.68 8.46 -15.49
C CYS A 163 -2.26 8.60 -16.05
N ILE A 164 -2.05 8.19 -17.30
CA ILE A 164 -0.75 8.20 -17.98
C ILE A 164 -0.86 8.67 -19.44
N GLU A 165 0.27 8.99 -20.05
CA GLU A 165 0.38 9.20 -21.50
C GLU A 165 0.42 7.86 -22.24
N LEU A 166 -0.20 7.87 -23.43
CA LEU A 166 -0.23 6.74 -24.37
C LEU A 166 0.86 6.84 -25.44
#